data_AF-A0A2E8TQV3-F1
#
_entry.id   AF-A0A2E8TQV3-F1
#
_cell.length_a   1.000
_cell.length_b   1.000
_cell.length_c   1.000
_cell.angle_alpha   90.00
_cell.angle_beta   90.00
_cell.angle_gamma   90.00
#
_symmetry.space_group_name_H-M   'P 1'
#
loop_
_entity.id
_entity.type
_entity.pdbx_description
1 polymer ?
#
loop_
_entity_poly.entity_id
_entity_poly.type
_entity_poly.pdbx_seq_one_letter_code
_entity_poly.pdbx_strand_id
1 'polypeptide(L)'
;MSIFSVYIEEGCITCDACEEAAPDVFEVTDDTCFIKPDVRIDGGYDRNDTKSGLKKEVIEALSDDILDAADACPVDVIIVVEEESGEDSATEDIVEEIVVETTDDALTETEDPVAAEGLEELLLGGDRSLEILFGSQSGNSEGLAAKMAKEAKAYGLEGNVHDMDGFDFNSLSGKK
;
A
#
# COMPACT_ATOMS: atom_id res chain seq x y z
N MET A 1 15.32 2.31 -24.87
CA MET A 1 14.91 2.20 -23.47
C MET A 1 15.63 1.00 -22.92
N SER A 2 16.64 1.20 -22.08
CA SER A 2 17.36 0.11 -21.43
C SER A 2 16.93 0.08 -19.98
N ILE A 3 16.46 -1.06 -19.53
CA ILE A 3 16.06 -1.26 -18.14
C ILE A 3 17.31 -1.22 -17.27
N PHE A 4 17.27 -0.44 -16.20
CA PHE A 4 18.28 -0.41 -15.16
C PHE A 4 17.92 -1.34 -14.01
N SER A 5 16.70 -1.21 -13.48
CA SER A 5 16.20 -2.02 -12.37
C SER A 5 14.70 -2.31 -12.52
N VAL A 6 14.24 -3.39 -11.88
CA VAL A 6 12.81 -3.70 -11.73
C VAL A 6 12.55 -3.97 -10.25
N TYR A 7 11.43 -3.48 -9.72
CA TYR A 7 11.01 -3.73 -8.34
C TYR A 7 9.49 -3.90 -8.26
N ILE A 8 9.02 -4.52 -7.18
CA ILE A 8 7.62 -4.90 -7.00
C ILE A 8 7.03 -4.16 -5.80
N GLU A 9 6.19 -3.17 -6.04
CA GLU A 9 5.49 -2.39 -5.01
C GLU A 9 4.42 -3.21 -4.28
N GLU A 10 4.08 -2.85 -3.04
CA GLU A 10 3.02 -3.50 -2.26
C GLU A 10 1.71 -3.66 -3.06
N GLY A 11 1.04 -4.82 -2.91
CA GLY A 11 -0.22 -5.10 -3.60
C GLY A 11 -0.18 -6.23 -4.64
N CYS A 12 0.91 -7.00 -4.72
CA CYS A 12 0.94 -8.22 -5.53
C CYS A 12 -0.20 -9.18 -5.10
N ILE A 13 -0.98 -9.66 -6.07
CA ILE A 13 -2.12 -10.57 -5.85
C ILE A 13 -1.86 -12.02 -6.28
N THR A 14 -0.58 -12.38 -6.50
CA THR A 14 -0.14 -13.73 -6.86
C THR A 14 -0.94 -14.36 -8.00
N CYS A 15 -1.13 -13.59 -9.08
CA CYS A 15 -1.91 -13.99 -10.27
C CYS A 15 -1.10 -14.76 -11.33
N ASP A 16 0.18 -15.05 -11.07
CA ASP A 16 1.12 -15.78 -11.93
C ASP A 16 1.48 -15.14 -13.29
N ALA A 17 0.78 -14.08 -13.71
CA ALA A 17 0.99 -13.41 -14.99
C ALA A 17 2.47 -13.01 -15.27
N CYS A 18 3.18 -12.53 -14.25
CA CYS A 18 4.59 -12.13 -14.40
C CYS A 18 5.54 -13.33 -14.51
N GLU A 19 5.27 -14.44 -13.84
CA GLU A 19 6.05 -15.67 -13.95
C GLU A 19 5.78 -16.39 -15.27
N GLU A 20 4.56 -16.31 -15.81
CA GLU A 20 4.27 -16.81 -17.15
C GLU A 20 4.99 -16.01 -18.25
N ALA A 21 5.07 -14.67 -18.11
CA ALA A 21 5.74 -13.80 -19.06
C ALA A 21 7.28 -13.90 -18.96
N ALA A 22 7.83 -13.85 -17.74
CA ALA A 22 9.27 -13.88 -17.49
C ALA A 22 9.63 -14.86 -16.36
N PRO A 23 9.57 -16.18 -16.62
CA PRO A 23 9.83 -17.22 -15.61
C PRO A 23 11.27 -17.21 -15.12
N ASP A 24 12.21 -16.67 -15.89
CA ASP A 24 13.62 -16.56 -15.50
C ASP A 24 13.89 -15.34 -14.61
N VAL A 25 12.91 -14.43 -14.47
CA VAL A 25 13.04 -13.19 -13.69
C VAL A 25 12.22 -13.24 -12.40
N PHE A 26 10.96 -13.66 -12.50
CA PHE A 26 10.01 -13.65 -11.41
C PHE A 26 9.75 -15.06 -10.88
N GLU A 27 9.45 -15.13 -9.58
CA GLU A 27 8.99 -16.34 -8.91
C GLU A 27 7.82 -15.96 -8.01
N VAL A 28 6.63 -16.45 -8.31
CA VAL A 28 5.44 -16.21 -7.50
C VAL A 28 5.39 -17.25 -6.39
N THR A 29 5.23 -16.75 -5.16
CA THR A 29 5.03 -17.57 -3.95
C THR A 29 3.60 -17.39 -3.44
N ASP A 30 3.24 -18.07 -2.35
CA ASP A 30 1.88 -18.02 -1.80
C ASP A 30 1.45 -16.61 -1.37
N ASP A 31 2.39 -15.78 -0.90
CA ASP A 31 2.10 -14.45 -0.33
C ASP A 31 2.52 -13.27 -1.21
N THR A 32 3.52 -13.44 -2.09
CA THR A 32 4.02 -12.37 -2.96
C THR A 32 4.86 -12.90 -4.12
N CYS A 33 5.27 -12.01 -5.02
CA CYS A 33 6.21 -12.30 -6.09
C CYS A 33 7.62 -11.81 -5.71
N PHE A 34 8.63 -12.62 -5.97
CA PHE A 34 10.04 -12.28 -5.77
C PHE A 34 10.80 -12.19 -7.08
N ILE A 35 11.83 -11.36 -7.10
CA ILE A 35 12.79 -11.28 -8.19
C ILE A 35 13.93 -12.23 -7.88
N LYS A 36 14.26 -13.10 -8.85
CA LYS A 36 15.30 -14.11 -8.66
C LYS A 36 16.68 -13.48 -8.43
N PRO A 37 17.52 -14.08 -7.55
CA PRO A 37 18.82 -13.52 -7.20
C PRO A 37 19.79 -13.55 -8.39
N ASP A 38 19.58 -14.47 -9.34
CA ASP A 38 20.41 -14.57 -10.54
C ASP A 38 20.23 -13.39 -11.49
N VAL A 39 19.16 -12.62 -11.32
CA VAL A 39 18.80 -11.49 -12.18
C VAL A 39 19.48 -10.20 -11.72
N ARG A 40 19.61 -10.02 -10.40
CA ARG A 40 20.07 -8.78 -9.77
C ARG A 40 21.58 -8.76 -9.55
N ILE A 41 22.18 -7.58 -9.60
CA ILE A 41 23.62 -7.41 -9.34
C ILE A 41 24.03 -7.71 -7.89
N ASP A 42 23.10 -7.55 -6.95
CA ASP A 42 23.30 -7.77 -5.52
C ASP A 42 22.94 -9.18 -5.05
N GLY A 43 22.32 -9.99 -5.92
CA GLY A 43 21.91 -11.35 -5.58
C GLY A 43 20.77 -11.45 -4.57
N GLY A 44 20.01 -10.38 -4.35
CA GLY A 44 18.87 -10.37 -3.45
C GLY A 44 17.72 -11.25 -3.97
N TYR A 45 17.04 -11.95 -3.06
CA TYR A 45 15.81 -12.69 -3.35
C TYR A 45 14.68 -12.10 -2.51
N ASP A 46 14.12 -11.04 -3.05
CA ASP A 46 13.04 -10.25 -2.46
C ASP A 46 12.39 -9.43 -3.59
N ARG A 47 11.59 -8.43 -3.24
CA ARG A 47 10.84 -7.57 -4.17
C ARG A 47 11.68 -6.46 -4.81
N ASN A 48 12.97 -6.45 -4.52
CA ASN A 48 13.94 -5.42 -4.87
C ASN A 48 13.57 -4.04 -4.32
N ASP A 49 13.17 -3.97 -3.05
CA ASP A 49 12.83 -2.71 -2.38
C ASP A 49 14.01 -1.72 -2.38
N THR A 50 15.24 -2.22 -2.45
CA THR A 50 16.47 -1.44 -2.58
C THR A 50 16.72 -0.89 -3.99
N LYS A 51 15.90 -1.29 -4.98
CA LYS A 51 15.98 -0.89 -6.40
C LYS A 51 17.34 -1.19 -7.03
N SER A 52 17.96 -2.29 -6.62
CA SER A 52 19.23 -2.77 -7.14
C SER A 52 19.13 -3.05 -8.64
N GLY A 53 20.20 -2.75 -9.37
CA GLY A 53 20.25 -2.93 -10.82
C GLY A 53 20.20 -4.40 -11.25
N LEU A 54 19.84 -4.62 -12.51
CA LEU A 54 19.88 -5.95 -13.15
C LEU A 54 21.24 -6.21 -13.77
N LYS A 55 21.60 -7.50 -13.89
CA LYS A 55 22.83 -7.90 -14.59
C LYS A 55 22.71 -7.60 -16.08
N LYS A 56 23.83 -7.27 -16.72
CA LYS A 56 23.85 -6.86 -18.14
C LYS A 56 23.32 -7.95 -19.07
N GLU A 57 23.64 -9.21 -18.76
CA GLU A 57 23.21 -10.36 -19.55
C GLU A 57 21.69 -10.53 -19.54
N VAL A 58 21.04 -10.19 -18.41
CA VAL A 58 19.58 -10.20 -18.26
C VAL A 58 18.97 -9.06 -19.05
N ILE A 59 19.52 -7.85 -18.93
CA ILE A 59 19.00 -6.68 -19.64
C ILE A 59 19.03 -6.91 -21.16
N GLU A 60 20.08 -7.54 -21.68
CA GLU A 60 20.19 -7.83 -23.12
C GLU A 60 19.27 -8.96 -23.59
N ALA A 61 18.95 -9.92 -22.73
CA ALA A 61 18.22 -11.14 -23.12
C ALA A 61 16.73 -11.12 -22.77
N LEU A 62 16.35 -10.44 -21.69
CA LEU A 62 15.04 -10.55 -21.03
C LEU A 62 14.34 -9.18 -20.88
N SER A 63 14.85 -8.11 -21.53
CA SER A 63 14.22 -6.78 -21.44
C SER A 63 12.76 -6.79 -21.87
N ASP A 64 12.47 -7.47 -22.97
CA ASP A 64 11.13 -7.51 -23.55
C ASP A 64 10.19 -8.31 -22.64
N ASP A 65 10.64 -9.45 -22.12
CA ASP A 65 9.88 -10.29 -21.19
C ASP A 65 9.57 -9.55 -19.87
N ILE A 66 10.51 -8.72 -19.37
CA ILE A 66 10.30 -7.90 -18.16
C ILE A 66 9.23 -6.82 -18.40
N LEU A 67 9.23 -6.20 -19.58
CA LEU A 67 8.21 -5.21 -19.94
C LEU A 67 6.84 -5.86 -20.12
N ASP A 68 6.78 -7.01 -20.80
CA ASP A 68 5.55 -7.77 -20.95
C ASP A 68 4.99 -8.22 -19.58
N ALA A 69 5.85 -8.63 -18.66
CA ALA A 69 5.46 -8.98 -17.29
C ALA A 69 4.91 -7.77 -16.51
N ALA A 70 5.47 -6.57 -16.72
CA ALA A 70 4.96 -5.35 -16.10
C ALA A 70 3.57 -4.98 -16.64
N ASP A 71 3.39 -5.05 -17.96
CA ASP A 71 2.11 -4.77 -18.64
C ASP A 71 1.03 -5.83 -18.35
N ALA A 72 1.43 -7.07 -18.09
CA ALA A 72 0.50 -8.15 -17.73
C ALA A 72 0.03 -8.08 -16.27
N CYS A 73 0.64 -7.25 -15.42
CA CYS A 73 0.30 -7.17 -14.01
C CYS A 73 -1.06 -6.47 -13.81
N PRO A 74 -2.12 -7.16 -13.34
CA PRO A 74 -3.47 -6.59 -13.24
C PRO A 74 -3.63 -5.49 -12.19
N VAL A 75 -2.62 -5.34 -11.33
CA VAL A 75 -2.54 -4.35 -10.25
C VAL A 75 -1.38 -3.37 -10.44
N ASP A 76 -0.68 -3.45 -11.59
CA ASP A 76 0.39 -2.53 -12.00
C ASP A 76 1.51 -2.32 -10.97
N VAL A 77 1.82 -3.34 -10.15
CA VAL A 77 2.81 -3.23 -9.06
C VAL A 77 4.25 -3.48 -9.49
N ILE A 78 4.50 -3.88 -10.74
CA ILE A 78 5.84 -4.15 -11.27
C ILE A 78 6.35 -2.87 -11.94
N ILE A 79 7.34 -2.24 -11.32
CA ILE A 79 7.87 -0.95 -11.76
C ILE A 79 9.25 -1.15 -12.37
N VAL A 80 9.40 -0.69 -13.62
CA VAL A 80 10.64 -0.73 -14.39
C VAL A 80 11.29 0.64 -14.36
N VAL A 81 12.56 0.70 -13.92
CA VAL A 81 13.38 1.92 -13.93
C VAL A 81 14.28 1.88 -15.15
N GLU A 82 14.25 2.93 -15.96
CA GLU A 82 15.08 3.07 -17.15
C GLU A 82 16.37 3.84 -16.85
N GLU A 83 17.46 3.49 -17.52
CA GLU A 83 18.74 4.19 -17.40
C GLU A 83 18.75 5.43 -18.33
N GLU A 84 18.57 6.62 -17.76
CA GLU A 84 18.78 7.88 -18.48
C GLU A 84 20.29 8.13 -18.61
N SER A 85 20.81 8.09 -19.83
CA SER A 85 22.21 8.38 -20.10
C SER A 85 22.53 9.85 -19.83
N GLY A 86 23.03 10.16 -18.62
CA GLY A 86 23.89 11.33 -18.37
C GLY A 86 23.41 12.34 -17.31
N GLU A 87 24.04 12.24 -16.14
CA GLU A 87 24.37 13.32 -15.18
C GLU A 87 23.22 14.06 -14.48
N ASP A 88 22.84 13.58 -13.29
CA ASP A 88 23.25 14.28 -12.06
C ASP A 88 23.38 13.29 -10.90
N SER A 89 24.60 13.15 -10.41
CA SER A 89 24.92 12.50 -9.14
C SER A 89 25.27 13.61 -8.16
N ALA A 90 24.40 13.83 -7.19
CA ALA A 90 24.74 14.43 -5.92
C ALA A 90 24.09 13.59 -4.82
N THR A 91 24.84 12.61 -4.35
CA THR A 91 24.71 12.05 -3.00
C THR A 91 25.10 13.09 -1.94
N GLU A 92 24.74 12.80 -0.68
CA GLU A 92 24.94 13.55 0.58
C GLU A 92 23.65 14.32 0.97
N ASP A 93 22.90 13.98 2.02
CA ASP A 93 23.22 13.23 3.24
C ASP A 93 21.96 12.68 3.93
N ILE A 94 22.16 11.53 4.56
CA ILE A 94 21.29 10.82 5.49
C ILE A 94 21.84 11.11 6.89
N VAL A 95 21.01 11.50 7.86
CA VAL A 95 21.06 11.08 9.28
C VAL A 95 19.79 11.63 9.94
N GLU A 96 18.81 10.75 10.20
CA GLU A 96 18.53 10.20 11.53
C GLU A 96 18.50 11.24 12.66
N GLU A 97 17.29 11.55 13.15
CA GLU A 97 17.06 11.48 14.59
C GLU A 97 15.58 11.13 14.87
N ILE A 98 15.37 9.90 15.31
CA ILE A 98 14.19 9.46 16.06
C ILE A 98 14.45 9.82 17.52
N VAL A 99 13.63 10.66 18.14
CA VAL A 99 13.38 10.58 19.59
C VAL A 99 11.91 10.88 19.88
N VAL A 100 11.26 9.85 20.43
CA VAL A 100 9.96 9.90 21.10
C VAL A 100 10.22 10.32 22.55
N GLU A 101 9.58 11.38 23.07
CA GLU A 101 8.91 11.34 24.37
C GLU A 101 8.09 12.60 24.67
N THR A 102 6.87 12.31 25.13
CA THR A 102 5.91 13.09 25.92
C THR A 102 6.48 14.22 26.80
N THR A 103 5.77 15.35 26.87
CA THR A 103 4.93 15.78 28.02
C THR A 103 4.58 17.27 27.92
N ASP A 104 3.31 17.56 28.21
CA ASP A 104 2.76 18.71 28.94
C ASP A 104 3.13 20.17 28.58
N ASP A 105 2.03 20.90 28.48
CA ASP A 105 1.80 22.26 28.95
C ASP A 105 2.06 23.46 28.00
N ALA A 106 0.91 23.99 27.57
CA ALA A 106 0.55 25.40 27.54
C ALA A 106 1.34 26.35 26.62
N LEU A 107 0.66 26.74 25.55
CA LEU A 107 0.44 28.13 25.08
C LEU A 107 -0.82 28.06 24.20
N THR A 108 -2.02 28.24 24.76
CA THR A 108 -2.78 29.49 24.65
C THR A 108 -2.34 30.38 23.47
N GLU A 109 -2.97 30.18 22.32
CA GLU A 109 -3.28 31.29 21.44
C GLU A 109 -4.79 31.24 21.14
N THR A 110 -5.48 32.11 21.87
CA THR A 110 -6.86 32.52 21.64
C THR A 110 -6.91 33.25 20.31
N GLU A 111 -7.46 32.63 19.29
CA GLU A 111 -8.06 33.35 18.17
C GLU A 111 -9.55 33.04 18.19
N ASP A 112 -10.30 34.09 18.51
CA ASP A 112 -11.75 34.13 18.62
C ASP A 112 -12.49 33.48 17.44
N PRO A 113 -13.71 32.98 17.68
CA PRO A 113 -14.45 32.18 16.73
C PRO A 113 -14.89 33.09 15.59
N VAL A 114 -14.34 32.88 14.40
CA VAL A 114 -15.12 33.20 13.20
C VAL A 114 -16.23 32.17 13.22
N ALA A 115 -17.38 32.60 13.73
CA ALA A 115 -18.59 31.82 13.78
C ALA A 115 -18.95 31.42 12.35
N ALA A 116 -18.40 30.29 11.91
CA ALA A 116 -18.92 29.51 10.81
C ALA A 116 -20.18 28.83 11.34
N GLU A 117 -21.18 29.64 11.68
CA GLU A 117 -22.52 29.19 12.05
C GLU A 117 -23.04 28.39 10.86
N GLY A 118 -22.88 27.06 10.93
CA GLY A 118 -23.25 26.11 9.88
C GLY A 118 -22.15 25.19 9.36
N LEU A 119 -20.85 25.42 9.61
CA LEU A 119 -19.80 24.47 9.17
C LEU A 119 -19.70 23.26 10.09
N GLU A 120 -19.75 23.46 11.40
CA GLU A 120 -19.83 22.36 12.37
C GLU A 120 -21.13 21.56 12.17
N GLU A 121 -22.25 22.21 11.89
CA GLU A 121 -23.53 21.55 11.62
C GLU A 121 -23.55 20.81 10.26
N LEU A 122 -22.73 21.23 9.28
CA LEU A 122 -22.50 20.49 8.04
C LEU A 122 -21.55 19.30 8.24
N LEU A 123 -20.51 19.46 9.06
CA LEU A 123 -19.50 18.43 9.34
C LEU A 123 -20.00 17.37 10.33
N LEU A 124 -20.94 17.73 11.21
CA LEU A 124 -21.60 16.84 12.19
C LEU A 124 -23.05 16.52 11.82
N GLY A 125 -23.52 17.03 10.69
CA GLY A 125 -24.84 16.73 10.16
C GLY A 125 -24.88 15.39 9.43
N GLY A 126 -25.91 14.60 9.70
CA GLY A 126 -26.15 13.30 9.07
C GLY A 126 -25.92 12.13 10.02
N ASP A 127 -26.27 10.92 9.55
CA ASP A 127 -26.01 9.67 10.26
C ASP A 127 -24.51 9.34 10.18
N ARG A 128 -23.83 9.41 11.33
CA ARG A 128 -22.38 9.11 11.46
C ARG A 128 -22.13 7.65 11.83
N SER A 129 -23.14 6.78 11.74
CA SER A 129 -22.97 5.35 11.94
C SER A 129 -22.18 4.72 10.79
N LEU A 130 -21.15 3.96 11.15
CA LEU A 130 -20.31 3.21 10.22
C LEU A 130 -20.52 1.72 10.46
N GLU A 131 -21.14 1.04 9.52
CA GLU A 131 -21.42 -0.39 9.60
C GLU A 131 -20.29 -1.18 8.95
N ILE A 132 -19.53 -1.92 9.76
CA ILE A 132 -18.38 -2.71 9.32
C ILE A 132 -18.78 -4.17 9.29
N LEU A 133 -18.99 -4.69 8.08
CA LEU A 133 -19.31 -6.09 7.84
C LEU A 133 -18.00 -6.87 7.68
N PHE A 134 -17.84 -7.96 8.42
CA PHE A 134 -16.72 -8.87 8.24
C PHE A 134 -17.22 -10.28 7.91
N GLY A 135 -16.54 -10.93 6.96
CA GLY A 135 -16.64 -12.37 6.75
C GLY A 135 -15.30 -12.99 7.10
N SER A 136 -15.29 -13.99 7.98
CA SER A 136 -14.05 -14.67 8.34
C SER A 136 -14.20 -16.18 8.37
N GLN A 137 -13.40 -16.86 7.56
CA GLN A 137 -13.23 -18.32 7.66
C GLN A 137 -12.29 -18.69 8.83
N SER A 138 -11.29 -17.85 9.11
CA SER A 138 -10.23 -18.10 10.10
C SER A 138 -10.22 -17.16 11.31
N GLY A 139 -11.12 -16.16 11.36
CA GLY A 139 -11.23 -15.18 12.46
C GLY A 139 -10.36 -13.92 12.31
N ASN A 140 -9.44 -13.85 11.35
CA ASN A 140 -8.55 -12.69 11.18
C ASN A 140 -9.30 -11.39 10.86
N SER A 141 -10.36 -11.48 10.06
CA SER A 141 -11.15 -10.32 9.60
C SER A 141 -11.92 -9.64 10.73
N GLU A 142 -12.31 -10.40 11.76
CA GLU A 142 -13.03 -9.87 12.93
C GLU A 142 -12.14 -8.89 13.72
N GLY A 143 -10.87 -9.27 13.94
CA GLY A 143 -9.91 -8.44 14.65
C GLY A 143 -9.61 -7.12 13.92
N LEU A 144 -9.57 -7.15 12.58
CA LEU A 144 -9.40 -5.94 11.77
C LEU A 144 -10.62 -5.03 11.86
N ALA A 145 -11.83 -5.58 11.72
CA ALA A 145 -13.07 -4.83 11.80
C ALA A 145 -13.25 -4.15 13.18
N ALA A 146 -12.88 -4.85 14.26
CA ALA A 146 -12.91 -4.30 15.61
C ALA A 146 -11.89 -3.16 15.82
N LYS A 147 -10.75 -3.18 15.14
CA LYS A 147 -9.78 -2.07 15.15
C LYS A 147 -10.30 -0.86 14.39
N MET A 148 -10.83 -1.07 13.18
CA MET A 148 -11.41 -0.01 12.37
C MET A 148 -12.58 0.69 13.09
N ALA A 149 -13.45 -0.06 13.78
CA ALA A 149 -14.53 0.55 14.58
C ALA A 149 -14.03 1.43 15.73
N LYS A 150 -12.86 1.11 16.31
CA LYS A 150 -12.24 1.94 17.36
C LYS A 150 -11.62 3.21 16.78
N GLU A 151 -10.94 3.10 15.65
CA GLU A 151 -10.31 4.22 14.95
C GLU A 151 -11.34 5.19 14.37
N ALA A 152 -12.49 4.69 13.92
CA ALA A 152 -13.62 5.49 13.43
C ALA A 152 -14.05 6.59 14.42
N LYS A 153 -13.92 6.34 15.73
CA LYS A 153 -14.22 7.33 16.78
C LYS A 153 -13.33 8.58 16.71
N ALA A 154 -12.08 8.44 16.26
CA ALA A 154 -11.18 9.57 16.07
C ALA A 154 -11.67 10.53 14.96
N TYR A 155 -12.50 10.03 14.05
CA TYR A 155 -13.10 10.80 12.94
C TYR A 155 -14.55 11.21 13.24
N GLY A 156 -15.01 11.04 14.49
CA GLY A 156 -16.39 11.32 14.90
C GLY A 156 -17.43 10.36 14.30
N LEU A 157 -17.02 9.17 13.87
CA LEU A 157 -17.90 8.13 13.36
C LEU A 157 -18.19 7.09 14.45
N GLU A 158 -19.39 6.52 14.43
CA GLU A 158 -19.82 5.46 15.33
C GLU A 158 -19.74 4.10 14.63
N GLY A 159 -18.62 3.40 14.81
CA GLY A 159 -18.38 2.09 14.21
C GLY A 159 -19.16 0.95 14.88
N ASN A 160 -20.01 0.26 14.13
CA ASN A 160 -20.70 -0.97 14.52
C ASN A 160 -20.17 -2.14 13.69
N VAL A 161 -19.81 -3.24 14.34
CA VAL A 161 -19.22 -4.40 13.67
C VAL A 161 -20.25 -5.53 13.57
N HIS A 162 -20.39 -6.11 12.38
CA HIS A 162 -21.38 -7.11 12.05
C HIS A 162 -20.75 -8.32 11.34
N ASP A 163 -21.11 -9.52 11.78
CA ASP A 163 -20.78 -10.76 11.08
C ASP A 163 -21.69 -10.92 9.85
N MET A 164 -21.08 -11.05 8.68
CA MET A 164 -21.78 -11.15 7.39
C MET A 164 -22.68 -12.38 7.30
N ASP A 165 -22.37 -13.48 7.99
CA ASP A 165 -23.15 -14.72 7.92
C ASP A 165 -24.51 -14.62 8.65
N GLY A 166 -24.64 -13.70 9.60
CA GLY A 166 -25.84 -13.52 10.43
C GLY A 166 -26.58 -12.20 10.22
N PHE A 167 -26.08 -11.34 9.33
CA PHE A 167 -26.57 -9.98 9.19
C PHE A 167 -27.67 -9.86 8.11
N ASP A 168 -28.78 -9.20 8.45
CA ASP A 168 -29.86 -8.90 7.49
C ASP A 168 -29.53 -7.63 6.71
N PHE A 169 -29.14 -7.79 5.44
CA PHE A 169 -28.85 -6.68 4.53
C PHE A 169 -30.03 -5.72 4.32
N ASN A 170 -31.27 -6.16 4.54
CA ASN A 170 -32.43 -5.27 4.44
C ASN A 170 -32.42 -4.18 5.54
N SER A 171 -31.74 -4.42 6.66
CA SER A 171 -31.58 -3.45 7.74
C SER A 171 -30.74 -2.23 7.34
N LEU A 172 -29.88 -2.35 6.32
CA LEU A 172 -29.08 -1.24 5.80
C LEU A 172 -29.93 -0.22 5.03
N SER A 173 -31.07 -0.65 4.47
CA SER A 173 -31.95 0.21 3.68
C SER A 173 -32.60 1.34 4.49
N GLY A 174 -32.60 1.23 5.82
CA GLY A 174 -33.15 2.20 6.74
C GLY A 174 -32.16 3.24 7.28
N LYS A 175 -30.85 3.05 7.05
CA LYS A 175 -29.79 3.97 7.51
C LYS A 175 -29.56 5.04 6.44
N LYS A 176 -29.62 6.32 6.81
CA LYS A 176 -29.64 7.47 5.88
C LYS A 176 -28.81 8.64 6.41
#